data_AF-A0A7C8K1J8-F1
#
_entry.id   AF-A0A7C8K1J8-F1
#
_cell.length_a   1.000
_cell.length_b   1.000
_cell.length_c   1.000
_cell.angle_alpha   90.00
_cell.angle_beta   90.00
_cell.angle_gamma   90.00
#
_symmetry.space_group_name_H-M   'P 1'
#
loop_
_entity.id
_entity.type
_entity.pdbx_description
1 polymer ?
#
loop_
_entity_poly.entity_id
_entity_poly.type
_entity_poly.pdbx_seq_one_letter_code
_entity_poly.pdbx_strand_id
1 'polypeptide(L)' 'VAWPPTTPFDKAIQTLGKGSGCRTLTLRTCKADVVVGLDDGVDEKLRQEDKDNANDQSKRSWGWGGKYAVIQFCDGKV' A
#
# COMPACT_ATOMS: atom_id res chain seq x y z
N VAL A 1 -7.92 7.18 -9.31
CA VAL A 1 -7.15 6.11 -9.99
C VAL A 1 -6.94 4.99 -8.98
N ALA A 2 -7.24 3.74 -9.33
CA ALA A 2 -6.93 2.59 -8.48
C ALA A 2 -5.50 2.12 -8.77
N TRP A 3 -4.61 2.23 -7.78
CA TRP A 3 -3.21 1.83 -7.93
C TRP A 3 -3.05 0.32 -7.76
N PRO A 4 -2.25 -0.34 -8.63
CA PRO A 4 -1.77 -1.69 -8.36
C PRO A 4 -1.08 -1.74 -6.98
N PRO A 5 -1.31 -2.79 -6.17
CA PRO A 5 -0.70 -2.91 -4.83
C PRO A 5 0.82 -2.98 -4.86
N THR A 6 1.38 -3.42 -5.99
CA THR A 6 2.82 -3.52 -6.23
C THR A 6 3.43 -2.22 -6.78
N THR A 7 2.62 -1.16 -6.96
CA THR A 7 3.14 0.15 -7.38
C THR A 7 4.19 0.62 -6.37
N PRO A 8 5.42 0.95 -6.78
CA PRO A 8 6.44 1.44 -5.87
C PRO A 8 5.99 2.69 -5.09
N PHE A 9 6.34 2.76 -3.80
CA PHE A 9 5.92 3.87 -2.92
C PHE A 9 6.39 5.24 -3.44
N ASP A 10 7.64 5.33 -3.92
CA ASP A 10 8.21 6.55 -4.50
C ASP A 10 7.45 7.03 -5.75
N LYS A 11 6.91 6.11 -6.55
CA LYS A 11 6.04 6.45 -7.68
C LYS A 11 4.65 6.89 -7.22
N ALA A 12 4.08 6.20 -6.23
CA ALA A 12 2.72 6.46 -5.75
C ALA A 12 2.55 7.82 -5.06
N ILE A 13 3.62 8.33 -4.43
CA ILE A 13 3.63 9.67 -3.77
C ILE A 13 3.96 10.82 -4.74
N GLN A 14 4.11 10.53 -6.04
CA GLN A 14 4.20 11.51 -7.12
C GLN A 14 5.30 12.56 -6.90
N THR A 15 4.95 13.84 -6.72
CA THR A 15 5.89 14.96 -6.57
C THR A 15 6.74 14.87 -5.31
N LEU A 16 6.34 14.04 -4.33
CA LEU A 16 7.14 13.73 -3.14
C LEU A 16 8.09 12.55 -3.34
N GLY A 17 8.06 11.93 -4.52
CA GLY A 17 8.85 10.76 -4.89
C GLY A 17 10.32 11.06 -5.15
N LYS A 18 10.94 10.20 -5.97
CA LYS A 18 12.33 10.35 -6.40
C LYS A 18 12.54 11.72 -7.08
N GLY A 19 13.60 12.42 -6.69
CA GLY A 19 13.91 13.78 -7.19
C GLY A 19 13.20 14.93 -6.47
N SER A 20 12.36 14.66 -5.45
CA SER A 20 11.71 15.69 -4.65
C SER A 20 12.65 16.43 -3.69
N GLY A 21 13.79 15.82 -3.33
CA GLY A 21 14.68 16.29 -2.28
C GLY A 21 14.13 16.11 -0.85
N CYS A 22 12.92 15.56 -0.69
CA CYS A 22 12.25 15.41 0.60
C CYS A 22 12.35 13.96 1.10
N ARG A 23 12.90 13.77 2.31
CA ARG A 23 12.87 12.47 2.99
C ARG A 23 11.49 12.23 3.58
N THR A 24 10.80 11.23 3.07
CA THR A 24 9.43 10.90 3.45
C THR A 24 9.39 9.55 4.15
N LEU A 25 8.79 9.49 5.34
CA LEU A 25 8.47 8.27 6.06
C LEU A 25 6.97 8.26 6.36
N THR A 26 6.26 7.23 5.92
CA THR A 26 4.87 7.00 6.32
C THR A 26 4.80 5.96 7.42
N LEU A 27 4.03 6.25 8.46
CA LEU A 27 3.66 5.34 9.54
C LEU A 27 2.14 5.24 9.51
N ARG A 28 1.61 4.30 8.73
CA ARG A 28 0.18 4.25 8.42
C ARG A 28 -0.42 2.92 8.82
N THR A 29 -1.36 2.96 9.76
CA THR A 29 -2.36 1.90 9.90
C THR A 29 -3.29 1.92 8.70
N CYS A 30 -3.48 0.77 8.05
CA CYS A 30 -4.30 0.61 6.85
C CYS A 30 -5.78 0.75 7.21
N LYS A 31 -6.36 1.91 6.89
CA LYS A 31 -7.76 2.29 7.12
C LYS A 31 -8.47 2.75 5.84
N ALA A 32 -7.94 2.39 4.68
CA ALA A 32 -8.54 2.71 3.38
C ALA A 32 -8.08 1.69 2.34
N ASP A 33 -8.86 1.53 1.28
CA ASP A 33 -8.66 0.58 0.18
C ASP A 33 -7.30 0.70 -0.53
N VAL A 34 -6.71 1.90 -0.58
CA VAL A 34 -5.41 2.12 -1.22
C VAL A 34 -4.27 1.65 -0.31
N VAL A 35 -3.54 0.63 -0.77
CA VAL A 35 -2.22 0.22 -0.25
C VAL A 35 -1.32 -0.07 -1.46
N VAL A 36 -0.06 0.35 -1.39
CA VAL A 36 0.94 0.26 -2.47
C VAL A 36 2.28 -0.18 -1.89
N GLY A 37 3.25 -0.49 -2.74
CA GLY A 37 4.60 -0.90 -2.35
C GLY A 37 4.64 -2.26 -1.65
N LEU A 38 3.68 -3.13 -1.95
CA LEU A 38 3.70 -4.53 -1.52
C LEU A 38 4.53 -5.37 -2.50
N ASP A 39 5.14 -6.43 -1.99
CA ASP A 39 5.77 -7.44 -2.84
C ASP A 39 4.71 -8.21 -3.65
N ASP A 40 5.11 -8.78 -4.78
CA ASP A 40 4.24 -9.61 -5.61
C ASP A 40 3.65 -10.77 -4.79
N GLY A 41 2.34 -10.99 -4.91
CA GLY A 41 1.62 -12.07 -4.22
C GLY A 41 1.19 -11.76 -2.78
N VAL A 42 1.67 -10.67 -2.16
CA VAL A 42 1.27 -10.32 -0.78
C VAL A 42 -0.20 -9.93 -0.71
N ASP A 43 -0.69 -9.12 -1.65
CA ASP A 43 -2.10 -8.73 -1.66
C ASP A 43 -3.01 -9.95 -1.90
N GLU A 44 -2.63 -10.85 -2.81
CA GLU A 44 -3.35 -12.10 -3.06
C GLU A 44 -3.45 -12.95 -1.80
N LYS A 45 -2.33 -13.14 -1.09
CA LYS A 45 -2.29 -13.89 0.17
C LYS A 45 -3.21 -13.26 1.21
N LEU A 46 -3.14 -11.95 1.41
CA LEU A 46 -3.95 -11.25 2.40
C LEU A 46 -5.44 -11.29 2.07
N ARG A 47 -5.82 -11.21 0.78
CA ARG A 47 -7.22 -11.37 0.34
C ARG A 47 -7.76 -12.78 0.58
N GLN A 48 -6.92 -13.81 0.48
CA GLN A 48 -7.28 -15.21 0.78
C GLN A 48 -7.42 -15.46 2.29
N GLU A 49 -6.58 -14.84 3.11
CA GLU A 49 -6.60 -14.99 4.57
C GLU A 49 -7.67 -14.13 5.26
N ASP A 50 -8.17 -13.09 4.58
CA ASP A 50 -9.17 -12.19 5.12
C ASP A 50 -10.57 -12.80 5.15
N LYS A 51 -11.01 -13.14 6.37
CA LYS A 51 -12.36 -13.69 6.63
C LYS A 51 -13.48 -12.75 6.21
N ASP A 52 -13.23 -11.44 6.23
CA ASP A 52 -14.21 -10.43 5.85
C ASP A 52 -14.36 -10.35 4.31
N ASN A 53 -13.51 -11.07 3.56
CA ASN A 53 -13.42 -11.09 2.11
C ASN A 53 -14.00 -12.36 1.45
N ALA A 54 -14.73 -13.18 2.21
CA ALA A 54 -15.21 -14.50 1.75
C ALA A 54 -16.12 -14.42 0.50
N ASN A 55 -16.81 -13.29 0.30
CA ASN A 55 -17.78 -13.12 -0.77
C ASN A 55 -17.23 -12.44 -2.03
N ASP A 56 -16.03 -11.84 -1.98
CA ASP A 56 -15.49 -11.06 -3.11
C ASP A 56 -13.97 -10.90 -3.05
N GLN A 57 -13.24 -11.88 -3.61
CA GLN A 57 -11.78 -11.88 -3.65
C GLN A 57 -11.15 -10.74 -4.47
N SER A 58 -11.95 -9.90 -5.15
CA SER A 58 -11.47 -8.68 -5.80
C SER A 58 -11.29 -7.51 -4.82
N LYS A 59 -11.94 -7.56 -3.65
CA LYS A 59 -11.82 -6.51 -2.62
C LYS A 59 -10.57 -6.70 -1.78
N ARG A 60 -10.02 -5.59 -1.31
CA ARG A 60 -8.87 -5.53 -0.38
C ARG A 60 -9.32 -5.15 1.03
N SER A 61 -10.31 -5.86 1.57
CA SER A 61 -10.91 -5.51 2.87
C SER A 61 -9.93 -5.54 4.05
N TRP A 62 -8.89 -6.36 3.95
CA TRP A 62 -7.78 -6.39 4.88
C TRP A 62 -7.15 -4.99 5.07
N GLY A 63 -7.16 -4.16 4.02
CA GLY A 63 -6.52 -2.84 3.98
C GLY A 63 -7.31 -1.68 4.62
N TRP A 64 -8.57 -1.89 5.02
CA TRP A 64 -9.38 -0.82 5.64
C TRP A 64 -9.85 -1.09 7.06
N GLY A 65 -9.68 -2.31 7.57
CA GLY A 65 -10.10 -2.68 8.93
C GLY A 65 -9.18 -2.21 10.06
N GLY A 66 -8.04 -1.56 9.75
CA GLY A 66 -7.08 -1.13 10.75
C GLY A 66 -6.22 -2.24 11.37
N LYS A 67 -6.35 -3.48 10.89
CA LYS A 67 -5.61 -4.66 11.39
C LYS A 67 -4.14 -4.67 10.93
N TYR A 68 -3.87 -4.07 9.77
CA TYR A 68 -2.55 -4.03 9.15
C TYR A 68 -1.98 -2.61 9.14
N ALA A 69 -0.66 -2.50 8.98
CA ALA A 69 0.03 -1.24 8.84
C ALA A 69 1.18 -1.37 7.83
N VAL A 70 1.57 -0.24 7.24
CA VAL A 70 2.76 -0.10 6.42
C VAL A 70 3.71 0.94 7.02
N ILE A 71 5.00 0.67 6.88
CA ILE A 71 6.08 1.62 7.13
C ILE A 71 6.87 1.72 5.83
N GLN A 72 6.83 2.89 5.18
CA GLN A 72 7.45 3.06 3.86
C GLN A 72 8.28 4.33 3.85
N PHE A 73 9.49 4.22 3.29
CA PHE A 73 10.47 5.28 3.26
C PHE A 73 10.84 5.63 1.82
N CYS A 74 11.03 6.93 1.55
CA CYS A 74 11.59 7.47 0.32
C CYS A 74 12.64 8.53 0.69
N ASP A 75 13.87 8.41 0.19
CA ASP A 75 14.95 9.39 0.45
C ASP A 75 14.82 10.66 -0.40
N GLY A 76 13.95 10.68 -1.41
CA GLY A 76 13.68 11.84 -2.27
C GLY A 76 14.84 12.26 -3.20
N LYS A 77 16.00 11.59 -3.14
CA LYS A 77 17.15 11.85 -4.02
C LYS A 77 16.89 11.38 -5.46
N VAL A 78 17.67 11.92 -6.40
CA VAL A 78 17.67 11.56 -7.84
C VAL A 78 18.38 10.23 -8.07
#